data_AF-A0A7M7N2L9-F1
#
_entry.id   AF-A0A7M7N2L9-F1
#
_cell.length_a   1.000
_cell.length_b   1.000
_cell.length_c   1.000
_cell.angle_alpha   90.00
_cell.angle_beta   90.00
_cell.angle_gamma   90.00
#
_symmetry.space_group_name_H-M   'P 1'
#
loop_
_entity.id
_entity.type
_entity.pdbx_description
1 polymer ?
#
loop_
_entity_poly.entity_id
_entity_poly.type
_entity_poly.pdbx_seq_one_letter_code
_entity_poly.pdbx_strand_id
1 'polypeptide(L)'
;MCSIAGIKVLLFIENFIFWLIGSGLLGIGVYLLVATSLPGILQFLQGATTLCYIAIGAGSFLFILGLLGCCGAAHHNDCLLRSYILVLVLFILAEIGIGIYVGLGFGSEQLEKIWDASDEQSKEVVYSTFKCCGFNNQFEAPGCLLQHPTFQVGCYSKLKAALEELDIVLICVAAAVALLQLLAIIMSCFLACNKKEYVENQVMPMQTRGGYDNGGYR
;
A
#
# COMPACT_ATOMS: atom_id res chain seq x y z
N MET A 1 -7.38 13.50 -30.43
CA MET A 1 -8.70 13.32 -29.75
C MET A 1 -8.85 12.01 -28.99
N CYS A 2 -8.27 10.86 -29.40
CA CYS A 2 -8.43 9.58 -28.66
C CYS A 2 -7.47 9.41 -27.45
N SER A 3 -6.25 9.95 -27.48
CA SER A 3 -5.21 9.63 -26.49
C SER A 3 -5.45 10.22 -25.09
N ILE A 4 -5.94 11.46 -24.98
CA ILE A 4 -6.03 12.15 -23.68
C ILE A 4 -7.23 11.65 -22.86
N ALA A 5 -8.37 11.39 -23.50
CA ALA A 5 -9.53 10.82 -22.84
C ALA A 5 -9.24 9.41 -22.30
N GLY A 6 -8.54 8.57 -23.08
CA GLY A 6 -8.12 7.23 -22.65
C GLY A 6 -7.21 7.25 -21.42
N ILE A 7 -6.21 8.14 -21.40
CA ILE A 7 -5.28 8.27 -20.26
C ILE A 7 -6.01 8.70 -18.98
N LYS A 8 -7.00 9.60 -19.07
CA LYS A 8 -7.82 9.98 -17.91
C LYS A 8 -8.62 8.82 -17.36
N VAL A 9 -9.27 8.06 -18.24
CA VAL A 9 -10.07 6.90 -17.83
C VAL A 9 -9.18 5.84 -17.20
N LEU A 10 -8.00 5.57 -17.77
CA LEU A 10 -7.07 4.59 -17.23
C LEU A 10 -6.57 5.02 -15.83
N LEU A 11 -6.12 6.26 -15.68
CA LEU A 11 -5.69 6.80 -14.39
C LEU A 11 -6.81 6.80 -13.34
N PHE A 12 -8.05 7.08 -13.75
CA PHE A 12 -9.21 7.00 -12.86
C PHE A 12 -9.47 5.55 -12.42
N ILE A 13 -9.43 4.59 -13.35
CA ILE A 13 -9.68 3.17 -13.04
C ILE A 13 -8.62 2.64 -12.07
N GLU A 14 -7.33 2.92 -12.30
CA GLU A 14 -6.25 2.48 -11.41
C GLU A 14 -6.42 3.01 -9.98
N ASN A 15 -6.68 4.31 -9.85
CA ASN A 15 -6.89 4.92 -8.55
C ASN A 15 -8.19 4.48 -7.88
N PHE A 16 -9.22 4.16 -8.66
CA PHE A 16 -10.47 3.63 -8.14
C PHE A 16 -10.31 2.20 -7.62
N ILE A 17 -9.51 1.37 -8.27
CA ILE A 17 -9.16 0.03 -7.78
C ILE A 17 -8.40 0.13 -6.45
N PHE A 18 -7.38 1.00 -6.36
CA PHE A 18 -6.67 1.21 -5.08
C PHE A 18 -7.58 1.74 -3.98
N TRP A 19 -8.52 2.61 -4.33
CA TRP A 19 -9.53 3.11 -3.39
C TRP A 19 -10.43 1.98 -2.85
N LEU A 20 -10.88 1.07 -3.72
CA LEU A 20 -11.68 -0.10 -3.32
C LEU A 20 -10.87 -1.05 -2.42
N ILE A 21 -9.63 -1.35 -2.80
CA ILE A 21 -8.72 -2.19 -2.00
C ILE A 21 -8.48 -1.54 -0.63
N GLY A 22 -8.18 -0.24 -0.60
CA GLY A 22 -7.98 0.52 0.64
C GLY A 22 -9.23 0.52 1.53
N SER A 23 -10.42 0.72 0.95
CA SER A 23 -11.70 0.66 1.66
C SER A 23 -11.95 -0.71 2.28
N GLY A 24 -11.69 -1.78 1.52
CA GLY A 24 -11.83 -3.16 1.98
C GLY A 24 -10.86 -3.48 3.12
N LEU A 25 -9.57 -3.15 2.95
CA LEU A 25 -8.54 -3.39 3.96
C LEU A 25 -8.81 -2.60 5.25
N LEU A 26 -9.21 -1.33 5.12
CA LEU A 26 -9.61 -0.49 6.24
C LEU A 26 -10.83 -1.07 6.98
N GLY A 27 -11.88 -1.45 6.23
CA GLY A 27 -13.08 -2.04 6.78
C GLY A 27 -12.82 -3.35 7.52
N ILE A 28 -12.04 -4.25 6.93
CA ILE A 28 -11.62 -5.52 7.56
C ILE A 28 -10.78 -5.25 8.82
N GLY A 29 -9.80 -4.33 8.74
CA GLY A 29 -8.96 -3.99 9.88
C GLY A 29 -9.77 -3.45 11.06
N VAL A 30 -10.69 -2.52 10.82
CA VAL A 30 -11.58 -1.97 11.85
C VAL A 30 -12.52 -3.04 12.39
N TYR A 31 -13.12 -3.86 11.51
CA TYR A 31 -14.02 -4.94 11.90
C TYR A 31 -13.31 -5.95 12.83
N LEU A 32 -12.13 -6.41 12.44
CA LEU A 32 -11.35 -7.35 13.25
C LEU A 32 -10.92 -6.72 14.58
N LEU A 33 -10.49 -5.45 14.57
CA LEU A 33 -10.13 -4.75 15.80
C LEU A 33 -11.30 -4.69 16.78
N VAL A 34 -12.51 -4.37 16.31
CA VAL A 34 -13.71 -4.40 17.15
C VAL A 34 -14.05 -5.82 17.56
N ALA A 35 -13.96 -6.80 16.66
CA ALA A 35 -14.26 -8.19 16.95
C ALA A 35 -13.32 -8.82 18.00
N THR A 36 -12.07 -8.35 18.10
CA THR A 36 -11.16 -8.78 19.20
C THR A 36 -11.70 -8.43 20.58
N SER A 37 -12.62 -7.47 20.72
CA SER A 37 -13.28 -7.17 22.00
C SER A 37 -14.35 -8.20 22.40
N LEU A 38 -14.68 -9.16 21.52
CA LEU A 38 -15.67 -10.20 21.78
C LEU A 38 -15.00 -11.48 22.34
N PRO A 39 -15.47 -12.02 23.48
CA PRO A 39 -14.83 -13.15 24.16
C PRO A 39 -14.69 -14.43 23.31
N GLY A 40 -15.59 -14.65 22.34
CA GLY A 40 -15.62 -15.87 21.52
C GLY A 40 -14.65 -15.87 20.32
N ILE A 41 -14.17 -14.70 19.89
CA ILE A 41 -13.26 -14.54 18.74
C ILE A 41 -11.82 -14.28 19.21
N LEU A 42 -11.66 -13.83 20.45
CA LEU A 42 -10.39 -13.47 21.08
C LEU A 42 -9.35 -14.61 21.05
N GLN A 43 -9.76 -15.88 21.12
CA GLN A 43 -8.84 -17.02 21.09
C GLN A 43 -8.20 -17.28 19.72
N PHE A 44 -8.85 -16.86 18.62
CA PHE A 44 -8.34 -17.05 17.26
C PHE A 44 -7.49 -15.86 16.77
N LEU A 45 -7.66 -14.69 17.41
CA LEU A 45 -6.98 -13.44 17.04
C LEU A 45 -5.98 -12.95 18.11
N GLN A 46 -5.59 -13.81 19.06
CA GLN A 46 -4.53 -13.51 20.03
C GLN A 46 -3.23 -13.12 19.30
N GLY A 47 -2.69 -11.93 19.57
CA GLY A 47 -1.52 -11.37 18.88
C GLY A 47 -1.80 -10.74 17.50
N ALA A 48 -3.03 -10.76 16.98
CA ALA A 48 -3.37 -10.18 15.68
C ALA A 48 -3.70 -8.67 15.72
N THR A 49 -3.70 -8.04 16.90
CA THR A 49 -3.98 -6.61 17.08
C THR A 49 -3.00 -5.72 16.32
N THR A 50 -1.70 -6.05 16.35
CA THR A 50 -0.67 -5.34 15.59
C THR A 50 -0.94 -5.42 14.08
N LEU A 51 -1.33 -6.59 13.57
CA LEU A 51 -1.71 -6.77 12.16
C LEU A 51 -2.96 -5.96 11.80
N CYS A 52 -3.94 -5.85 12.71
CA CYS A 52 -5.12 -5.02 12.51
C CYS A 52 -4.75 -3.54 12.39
N TYR A 53 -3.87 -3.02 13.26
CA TYR A 53 -3.40 -1.64 13.17
C TYR A 53 -2.61 -1.37 11.89
N ILE A 54 -1.76 -2.30 11.46
CA ILE A 54 -1.05 -2.21 10.18
C ILE A 54 -2.05 -2.18 9.02
N ALA A 55 -3.06 -3.07 9.02
CA ALA A 55 -4.10 -3.10 7.99
C ALA A 55 -4.93 -1.80 7.96
N ILE A 56 -5.30 -1.25 9.11
CA ILE A 56 -6.01 0.04 9.21
C ILE A 56 -5.15 1.17 8.67
N GLY A 57 -3.87 1.24 9.07
CA GLY A 57 -2.94 2.27 8.61
C GLY A 57 -2.71 2.21 7.11
N ALA A 58 -2.35 1.03 6.58
CA ALA A 58 -2.14 0.81 5.16
C ALA A 58 -3.43 1.04 4.35
N GLY A 59 -4.58 0.54 4.83
CA GLY A 59 -5.88 0.71 4.20
C GLY A 59 -6.31 2.17 4.13
N SER A 60 -6.16 2.92 5.23
CA SER A 60 -6.43 4.37 5.28
C SER A 60 -5.55 5.13 4.29
N PHE A 61 -4.27 4.77 4.23
CA PHE A 61 -3.33 5.40 3.31
C PHE A 61 -3.71 5.16 1.84
N LEU A 62 -4.00 3.91 1.46
CA LEU A 62 -4.45 3.55 0.11
C LEU A 62 -5.79 4.21 -0.25
N PHE A 63 -6.72 4.31 0.72
CA PHE A 63 -7.98 5.01 0.56
C PHE A 63 -7.78 6.49 0.21
N ILE A 64 -6.94 7.19 0.98
CA ILE A 64 -6.64 8.61 0.75
C ILE A 64 -5.93 8.81 -0.59
N LEU A 65 -4.92 7.99 -0.91
CA LEU A 65 -4.24 8.04 -2.20
C LEU A 65 -5.19 7.83 -3.37
N GLY A 66 -6.05 6.80 -3.30
CA GLY A 66 -7.04 6.51 -4.32
C GLY A 66 -8.04 7.66 -4.49
N LEU A 67 -8.49 8.30 -3.41
CA LEU A 67 -9.33 9.49 -3.48
C LEU A 67 -8.62 10.67 -4.15
N LEU A 68 -7.38 10.96 -3.77
CA LEU A 68 -6.60 12.04 -4.37
C LEU A 68 -6.38 11.83 -5.87
N GLY A 69 -6.06 10.60 -6.28
CA GLY A 69 -5.90 10.23 -7.70
C GLY A 69 -7.20 10.32 -8.48
N CYS A 70 -8.29 9.74 -7.96
CA CYS A 70 -9.62 9.80 -8.58
C CYS A 70 -10.15 11.23 -8.73
N CYS A 71 -10.14 12.01 -7.63
CA CYS A 71 -10.61 13.38 -7.64
C CYS A 71 -9.70 14.29 -8.47
N GLY A 72 -8.39 14.05 -8.48
CA GLY A 72 -7.42 14.77 -9.31
C GLY A 72 -7.69 14.56 -10.81
N ALA A 73 -8.01 13.32 -11.20
CA ALA A 73 -8.36 12.98 -12.58
C ALA A 73 -9.74 13.53 -13.00
N ALA A 74 -10.73 13.48 -12.09
CA ALA A 74 -12.12 13.83 -12.38
C ALA A 74 -12.42 15.34 -12.36
N HIS A 75 -11.84 16.09 -11.41
CA HIS A 75 -12.19 17.50 -11.17
C HIS A 75 -11.19 18.52 -11.74
N HIS A 76 -10.18 18.07 -12.50
CA HIS A 76 -9.09 18.90 -13.05
C HIS A 76 -8.45 19.85 -12.03
N ASN A 77 -8.41 19.43 -10.76
CA ASN A 77 -7.80 20.21 -9.70
C ASN A 77 -6.29 19.99 -9.73
N ASP A 78 -5.55 20.96 -10.28
CA ASP A 78 -4.09 20.89 -10.40
C ASP A 78 -3.40 20.70 -9.06
N CYS A 79 -3.94 21.28 -7.99
CA CYS A 79 -3.35 21.13 -6.66
C CYS A 79 -3.45 19.67 -6.21
N LEU A 80 -4.60 19.04 -6.44
CA LEU A 80 -4.82 17.63 -6.11
C LEU A 80 -3.95 16.72 -6.97
N LEU A 81 -3.88 16.93 -8.28
CA LEU A 81 -3.05 16.14 -9.18
C LEU A 81 -1.54 16.31 -8.89
N ARG A 82 -1.09 17.53 -8.56
CA ARG A 82 0.30 17.78 -8.13
C ARG A 82 0.61 17.14 -6.80
N SER A 83 -0.32 17.19 -5.84
CA SER A 83 -0.15 16.51 -4.55
C SER A 83 -0.04 15.00 -4.72
N TYR A 84 -0.86 14.43 -5.61
CA TYR A 84 -0.79 13.00 -5.96
C TYR A 84 0.58 12.64 -6.56
N ILE A 85 1.06 13.38 -7.56
CA ILE A 85 2.39 13.17 -8.16
C ILE A 85 3.49 13.27 -7.09
N LEU A 86 3.43 14.31 -6.23
CA LEU A 86 4.43 14.50 -5.18
C LEU A 86 4.48 13.30 -4.23
N VAL A 87 3.32 12.80 -3.79
CA VAL A 87 3.27 11.64 -2.90
C VAL A 87 3.83 10.40 -3.61
N LEU A 88 3.46 10.14 -4.88
CA LEU A 88 4.02 9.00 -5.62
C LEU A 88 5.54 9.07 -5.78
N VAL A 89 6.11 10.26 -6.03
CA VAL A 89 7.56 10.43 -6.10
C VAL A 89 8.23 10.13 -4.75
N LEU A 90 7.65 10.57 -3.63
CA LEU A 90 8.16 10.24 -2.31
C LEU A 90 8.13 8.73 -2.03
N PHE A 91 7.12 8.01 -2.55
CA PHE A 91 7.04 6.56 -2.45
C PHE A 91 8.14 5.85 -3.23
N ILE A 92 8.42 6.27 -4.48
CA ILE A 92 9.54 5.71 -5.25
C ILE A 92 10.87 5.92 -4.50
N LEU A 93 11.09 7.11 -3.93
CA LEU A 93 12.29 7.38 -3.15
C LEU A 93 12.37 6.51 -1.90
N ALA A 94 11.24 6.26 -1.23
CA ALA A 94 11.16 5.37 -0.08
C ALA A 94 11.44 3.91 -0.48
N GLU A 95 10.89 3.41 -1.59
CA GLU A 95 11.13 2.06 -2.09
C GLU A 95 12.61 1.84 -2.44
N ILE A 96 13.22 2.81 -3.13
CA ILE A 96 14.66 2.79 -3.42
C ILE A 96 15.48 2.83 -2.11
N GLY A 97 15.10 3.70 -1.18
CA GLY A 97 15.77 3.82 0.12
C GLY A 97 15.71 2.52 0.93
N ILE A 98 14.54 1.89 1.01
CA ILE A 98 14.34 0.60 1.69
C ILE A 98 15.14 -0.49 0.96
N GLY A 99 15.09 -0.55 -0.37
CA GLY A 99 15.83 -1.52 -1.17
C GLY A 99 17.34 -1.44 -0.95
N ILE A 100 17.90 -0.22 -0.92
CA ILE A 100 19.31 0.02 -0.59
C ILE A 100 19.60 -0.40 0.85
N TYR A 101 18.77 0.02 1.81
CA TYR A 101 18.97 -0.28 3.24
C TYR A 101 19.01 -1.79 3.51
N VAL A 102 18.07 -2.54 2.92
CA VAL A 102 18.01 -4.00 3.03
C VAL A 102 19.18 -4.65 2.27
N GLY A 103 19.48 -4.18 1.05
CA GLY A 103 20.57 -4.71 0.23
C GLY A 103 21.97 -4.54 0.85
N LEU A 104 22.17 -3.53 1.70
CA LEU A 104 23.41 -3.35 2.48
C LEU A 104 23.47 -4.23 3.74
N GLY A 105 22.45 -5.03 4.03
CA GLY A 105 22.41 -5.95 5.16
C GLY A 105 21.95 -5.32 6.48
N PHE A 106 21.49 -4.06 6.50
CA PHE A 106 21.00 -3.39 7.72
C PHE A 106 19.61 -3.87 8.19
N GLY A 107 19.00 -4.82 7.48
CA GLY A 107 17.68 -5.37 7.83
C GLY A 107 17.69 -6.24 9.09
N SER A 108 18.80 -6.92 9.41
CA SER A 108 18.87 -7.83 10.56
C SER A 108 18.74 -7.10 11.91
N GLU A 109 19.34 -5.92 12.04
CA GLU A 109 19.26 -5.10 13.27
C GLU A 109 17.82 -4.64 13.55
N GLN A 110 17.05 -4.37 12.49
CA GLN A 110 15.64 -3.99 12.63
C GLN A 110 14.77 -5.16 13.09
N LEU A 111 15.07 -6.38 12.63
CA LEU A 111 14.35 -7.58 13.08
C LEU A 111 14.50 -7.79 14.59
N GLU A 112 15.69 -7.55 15.15
CA GLU A 112 15.94 -7.63 16.58
C GLU A 112 15.17 -6.55 17.35
N LYS A 113 15.19 -5.30 16.87
CA LYS A 113 14.41 -4.20 17.47
C LYS A 113 12.90 -4.46 17.45
N ILE A 114 12.38 -4.98 16.33
CA ILE A 114 10.97 -5.36 16.19
C ILE A 114 10.64 -6.51 17.13
N TRP A 115 11.53 -7.50 17.23
CA TRP A 115 11.38 -8.61 18.16
C TRP A 115 11.28 -8.12 19.60
N ASP A 116 12.19 -7.26 20.04
CA ASP A 116 12.20 -6.73 21.41
C ASP A 116 10.97 -5.89 21.72
N ALA A 117 10.51 -5.08 20.76
CA ALA A 117 9.30 -4.27 20.89
C ALA A 117 7.99 -5.08 20.82
N SER A 118 8.05 -6.32 20.32
CA SER A 118 6.87 -7.17 20.18
C SER A 118 6.40 -7.70 21.54
N ASP A 119 5.09 -7.73 21.71
CA ASP A 119 4.45 -8.29 22.90
C ASP A 119 4.61 -9.81 22.97
N GLU A 120 4.47 -10.37 24.19
CA GLU A 120 4.61 -11.80 24.43
C GLU A 120 3.62 -12.67 23.63
N GLN A 121 2.42 -12.15 23.31
CA GLN A 121 1.43 -12.91 22.54
C GLN A 121 1.86 -13.03 21.07
N SER A 122 2.35 -11.94 20.49
CA SER A 122 2.93 -11.94 19.15
C SER A 122 4.13 -12.90 19.05
N LYS A 123 4.99 -12.92 20.07
CA LYS A 123 6.13 -13.85 20.15
C LYS A 123 5.69 -15.32 20.23
N GLU A 124 4.63 -15.62 20.99
CA GLU A 124 4.08 -16.97 21.11
C GLU A 124 3.58 -17.54 19.76
N VAL A 125 2.95 -16.70 18.92
CA VAL A 125 2.54 -17.10 17.56
C VAL A 125 3.76 -17.49 16.73
N VAL A 126 4.85 -16.74 16.83
CA VAL A 126 6.11 -17.05 16.13
C VAL A 126 6.71 -18.36 16.66
N TYR A 127 6.76 -18.55 17.97
CA TYR A 127 7.26 -19.78 18.59
C TYR A 127 6.52 -21.02 18.08
N SER A 128 5.19 -20.97 18.07
CA SER A 128 4.35 -22.09 17.64
C SER A 128 4.43 -22.34 16.12
N THR A 129 4.43 -21.26 15.32
CA THR A 129 4.44 -21.34 13.85
C THR A 129 5.78 -21.84 13.31
N PHE A 130 6.90 -21.36 13.86
CA PHE A 130 8.25 -21.68 13.39
C PHE A 130 8.97 -22.73 14.24
N LYS A 131 8.33 -23.24 15.30
CA LYS A 131 8.84 -24.28 16.22
C LYS A 131 10.21 -23.91 16.80
N CYS A 132 10.28 -22.72 17.38
CA CYS A 132 11.49 -22.11 17.92
C CYS A 132 11.18 -21.41 19.26
N CYS A 133 12.21 -21.10 20.05
CA CYS A 133 12.09 -20.27 21.24
C CYS A 133 13.22 -19.23 21.24
N GLY A 134 12.98 -18.05 21.81
CA GLY A 134 13.96 -16.95 21.85
C GLY A 134 14.33 -16.41 20.47
N PHE A 135 15.10 -15.31 20.42
CA PHE A 135 15.46 -14.68 19.15
C PHE A 135 16.69 -15.36 18.54
N ASN A 136 17.85 -15.19 19.17
CA ASN A 136 19.10 -15.77 18.67
C ASN A 136 19.29 -17.20 19.18
N ASN A 137 18.87 -17.48 20.41
CA ASN A 137 18.95 -18.79 21.02
C ASN A 137 17.75 -19.09 21.92
N GLN A 138 17.47 -20.38 22.12
CA GLN A 138 16.31 -20.84 22.87
C GLN A 138 16.34 -20.51 24.36
N PHE A 139 17.52 -20.27 24.93
CA PHE A 139 17.67 -20.00 26.36
C PHE A 139 17.25 -18.57 26.74
N GLU A 140 17.10 -17.67 25.76
CA GLU A 140 16.53 -16.32 25.97
C GLU A 140 15.07 -16.36 26.42
N ALA A 141 14.35 -17.46 26.15
CA ALA A 141 12.95 -17.64 26.56
C ALA A 141 12.74 -18.96 27.34
N PRO A 142 13.16 -19.04 28.62
CA PRO A 142 13.05 -20.26 29.41
C PRO A 142 11.61 -20.75 29.58
N GLY A 143 10.64 -19.83 29.70
CA GLY A 143 9.22 -20.16 29.80
C GLY A 143 8.71 -20.92 28.57
N CYS A 144 9.09 -20.48 27.37
CA CYS A 144 8.77 -21.16 26.11
C CYS A 144 9.35 -22.58 26.07
N LEU A 145 10.62 -22.76 26.49
CA LEU A 145 11.27 -24.07 26.51
C LEU A 145 10.62 -25.08 27.46
N LEU A 146 10.07 -24.61 28.59
CA LEU A 146 9.34 -25.47 29.51
C LEU A 146 8.03 -25.98 28.90
N GLN A 147 7.36 -25.13 28.11
CA GLN A 147 6.11 -25.48 27.44
C GLN A 147 6.36 -26.32 26.17
N HIS A 148 7.48 -26.07 25.48
CA HIS A 148 7.88 -26.72 24.23
C HIS A 148 9.33 -27.23 24.29
N PRO A 149 9.58 -28.36 24.96
CA PRO A 149 10.94 -28.87 25.17
C PRO A 149 11.65 -29.32 23.88
N THR A 150 10.91 -29.51 22.78
CA THR A 150 11.48 -29.90 21.48
C THR A 150 11.99 -28.72 20.66
N PHE A 151 11.69 -27.47 21.04
CA PHE A 151 12.06 -26.26 20.30
C PHE A 151 13.47 -25.77 20.68
N GLN A 152 14.48 -26.51 20.25
CA GLN A 152 15.88 -26.32 20.66
C GLN A 152 16.67 -25.34 19.77
N VAL A 153 15.99 -24.40 19.09
CA VAL A 153 16.63 -23.43 18.17
C VAL A 153 16.02 -22.04 18.34
N GLY A 154 16.85 -21.01 18.13
CA GLY A 154 16.43 -19.61 18.08
C GLY A 154 15.58 -19.28 16.85
N CYS A 155 14.58 -18.41 17.01
CA CYS A 155 13.64 -18.05 15.95
C CYS A 155 14.27 -17.25 14.81
N TYR A 156 15.33 -16.50 15.04
CA TYR A 156 16.02 -15.73 14.01
C TYR A 156 16.43 -16.60 12.81
N SER A 157 16.96 -17.80 13.08
CA SER A 157 17.39 -18.72 12.02
C SER A 157 16.23 -19.21 11.14
N LYS A 158 15.07 -19.48 11.75
CA LYS A 158 13.85 -19.93 11.07
C LYS A 158 13.18 -18.80 10.33
N LEU A 159 13.11 -17.62 10.93
CA LEU A 159 12.56 -16.42 10.32
C LEU A 159 13.38 -16.00 9.11
N LYS A 160 14.72 -15.99 9.23
CA LYS A 160 15.62 -15.70 8.12
C LYS A 160 15.42 -16.69 6.97
N ALA A 161 15.37 -17.99 7.24
CA ALA A 161 15.12 -19.01 6.22
C ALA A 161 13.74 -18.81 5.54
N ALA A 162 12.70 -18.49 6.30
CA ALA A 162 11.38 -18.22 5.75
C ALA A 162 11.33 -16.94 4.89
N LEU A 163 12.11 -15.91 5.26
CA LEU A 163 12.25 -14.70 4.46
C LEU A 163 13.03 -14.97 3.17
N GLU A 164 14.08 -15.79 3.22
CA GLU A 164 14.86 -16.20 2.04
C GLU A 164 14.03 -17.04 1.06
N GLU A 165 13.03 -17.81 1.53
CA GLU A 165 12.11 -18.54 0.64
C GLU A 165 11.07 -17.62 -0.04
N LEU A 166 10.83 -16.43 0.50
CA LEU A 166 9.82 -15.49 0.02
C LEU A 166 10.43 -14.23 -0.64
N ASP A 167 11.75 -14.12 -0.68
CA ASP A 167 12.46 -12.93 -1.15
C ASP A 167 12.14 -12.62 -2.63
N ILE A 168 12.07 -13.65 -3.49
CA ILE A 168 11.71 -13.53 -4.91
C ILE A 168 10.32 -12.91 -5.05
N VAL A 169 9.35 -13.37 -4.25
CA VAL A 169 7.98 -12.85 -4.28
C VAL A 169 7.97 -11.38 -3.86
N LEU A 170 8.68 -11.03 -2.79
CA LEU A 170 8.78 -9.65 -2.31
C LEU A 170 9.40 -8.73 -3.37
N ILE A 171 10.49 -9.16 -4.01
CA ILE A 171 11.16 -8.41 -5.09
C ILE A 171 10.21 -8.21 -6.28
N CYS A 172 9.46 -9.24 -6.67
CA CYS A 172 8.50 -9.15 -7.76
C CYS A 172 7.37 -8.17 -7.45
N VAL A 173 6.83 -8.22 -6.23
CA VAL A 173 5.79 -7.29 -5.79
C VAL A 173 6.32 -5.87 -5.76
N ALA A 174 7.50 -5.63 -5.18
CA ALA A 174 8.12 -4.31 -5.13
C ALA A 174 8.35 -3.74 -6.54
N ALA A 175 8.87 -4.55 -7.47
CA ALA A 175 9.08 -4.14 -8.86
C ALA A 175 7.75 -3.80 -9.57
N ALA A 176 6.70 -4.61 -9.38
CA ALA A 176 5.38 -4.34 -9.95
C ALA A 176 4.78 -3.05 -9.41
N VAL A 177 4.91 -2.78 -8.10
CA VAL A 177 4.44 -1.55 -7.47
C VAL A 177 5.20 -0.34 -8.02
N ALA A 178 6.54 -0.40 -8.12
CA ALA A 178 7.34 0.68 -8.70
C ALA A 178 6.93 0.98 -10.15
N LEU A 179 6.68 -0.04 -10.96
CA LEU A 179 6.20 0.12 -12.33
C LEU A 179 4.82 0.79 -12.39
N LEU A 180 3.87 0.37 -11.55
CA LEU A 180 2.54 0.98 -11.48
C LEU A 180 2.63 2.45 -11.04
N GLN A 181 3.47 2.78 -10.07
CA GLN A 181 3.71 4.17 -9.64
C GLN A 181 4.30 5.02 -10.77
N LEU A 182 5.29 4.50 -11.51
CA LEU A 182 5.90 5.19 -12.64
C LEU A 182 4.89 5.46 -13.75
N LEU A 183 4.06 4.47 -14.10
CA LEU A 183 2.98 4.63 -15.08
C LEU A 183 2.00 5.73 -14.63
N ALA A 184 1.55 5.69 -13.38
CA ALA A 184 0.65 6.69 -12.81
C ALA A 184 1.25 8.11 -12.84
N ILE A 185 2.55 8.26 -12.54
CA ILE A 185 3.27 9.53 -12.64
C ILE A 185 3.32 10.00 -14.09
N ILE A 186 3.71 9.15 -15.04
CA ILE A 186 3.80 9.51 -16.46
C ILE A 186 2.44 9.99 -16.98
N MET A 187 1.36 9.25 -16.65
CA MET A 187 0.01 9.62 -17.03
C MET A 187 -0.44 10.94 -16.39
N SER A 188 -0.17 11.12 -15.09
CA SER A 188 -0.52 12.34 -14.36
C SER A 188 0.24 13.56 -14.91
N CYS A 189 1.54 13.41 -15.20
CA CYS A 189 2.36 14.44 -15.84
C CYS A 189 1.87 14.76 -17.25
N PHE A 190 1.52 13.74 -18.04
CA PHE A 190 0.97 13.94 -19.38
C PHE A 190 -0.34 14.73 -19.33
N LEU A 191 -1.23 14.44 -18.38
CA LEU A 191 -2.47 15.19 -18.16
C LEU A 191 -2.21 16.62 -17.68
N ALA A 192 -1.23 16.82 -16.80
CA ALA A 192 -0.84 18.13 -16.32
C ALA A 192 -0.24 19.01 -17.43
N CYS A 193 0.62 18.44 -18.29
CA CYS A 193 1.25 19.14 -19.42
C CYS A 193 0.25 19.49 -20.52
N ASN A 194 -0.71 18.60 -20.81
CA ASN A 194 -1.72 18.82 -21.85
C ASN A 194 -3.01 19.48 -21.32
N LYS A 195 -2.94 20.16 -20.17
CA LYS A 195 -4.08 20.82 -19.53
C LYS A 195 -4.82 21.78 -20.47
N LYS A 196 -4.10 22.53 -21.31
CA LYS A 196 -4.68 23.50 -22.26
C LYS A 196 -5.61 22.83 -23.27
N GLU A 197 -5.15 21.75 -23.90
CA GLU A 197 -5.93 20.99 -24.89
C GLU A 197 -7.17 20.32 -24.27
N TYR A 198 -7.12 19.95 -23.00
CA TYR A 198 -8.26 19.35 -22.30
C TYR A 198 -9.34 20.38 -21.91
N VAL A 199 -8.95 21.56 -21.43
CA VAL A 199 -9.89 22.66 -21.14
C VAL A 199 -10.58 23.12 -22.43
N GLU A 200 -9.83 23.23 -23.53
CA GLU A 200 -10.36 23.62 -24.84
C GLU A 200 -11.37 22.60 -25.39
N ASN A 201 -11.12 21.30 -25.22
CA ASN A 201 -12.05 20.23 -25.62
C ASN A 201 -13.31 20.13 -24.74
N GLN A 202 -13.28 20.53 -23.47
CA GLN A 202 -14.48 20.54 -22.60
C GLN A 202 -15.32 21.80 -22.69
N VAL A 203 -14.77 22.90 -23.22
CA VAL A 203 -15.56 24.10 -23.56
C VAL A 203 -16.26 23.91 -24.92
N MET A 204 -15.77 23.02 -25.79
CA MET A 204 -16.31 22.77 -27.14
C MET A 204 -17.49 21.77 -27.31
N PRO A 205 -18.21 21.25 -26.30
CA PRO A 205 -19.52 20.65 -26.52
C PRO A 205 -20.69 21.65 -26.36
N MET A 206 -20.44 22.91 -25.97
CA MET A 206 -21.49 23.92 -25.75
C MET A 206 -21.51 25.11 -26.73
N GLN A 207 -20.80 25.05 -27.87
CA GLN A 207 -20.97 26.07 -28.92
C GLN A 207 -21.59 25.59 -30.23
N THR A 208 -21.95 24.31 -30.38
CA THR A 208 -22.64 23.80 -31.57
C THR A 208 -24.15 23.64 -31.41
N ARG A 209 -24.79 24.50 -30.60
CA ARG A 209 -26.26 24.58 -30.53
C ARG A 209 -26.76 25.99 -30.25
N GLY A 210 -26.39 26.95 -31.09
CA GLY A 210 -26.89 28.32 -30.94
C GLY A 210 -26.43 29.30 -32.02
N GLY A 211 -27.13 29.28 -33.16
CA GLY A 211 -27.37 30.46 -33.99
C GLY A 211 -26.29 30.85 -34.99
N TYR A 212 -26.56 30.61 -36.28
CA TYR A 212 -26.31 31.58 -37.36
C TYR A 212 -27.40 31.38 -38.42
N ASP A 213 -28.52 32.10 -38.25
CA ASP A 213 -29.42 32.45 -39.35
C ASP A 213 -28.65 33.34 -40.32
N ASN A 214 -28.32 32.83 -41.50
CA ASN A 214 -27.85 33.64 -42.62
C ASN A 214 -29.05 34.00 -43.50
N GLY A 215 -29.76 35.05 -43.11
CA GLY A 215 -30.56 35.86 -44.02
C GLY A 215 -29.69 36.98 -44.60
N GLY A 216 -29.56 37.06 -45.92
CA GLY A 216 -28.85 38.17 -46.55
C GLY A 216 -28.55 37.97 -48.02
N TYR A 217 -29.56 38.20 -48.87
CA TYR A 217 -29.39 38.45 -50.30
C TYR A 217 -28.51 39.69 -50.52
N ARG A 218 -27.46 39.55 -51.33
CA ARG A 218 -26.96 40.55 -52.27
C ARG A 218 -26.24 39.87 -53.41
#